data_AF-A0A837NEQ5-F1
#
_entry.id   AF-A0A837NEQ5-F1
#
_cell.length_a   1.000
_cell.length_b   1.000
_cell.length_c   1.000
_cell.angle_alpha   90.00
_cell.angle_beta   90.00
_cell.angle_gamma   90.00
#
_symmetry.space_group_name_H-M   'P 1'
#
loop_
_entity.id
_entity.type
_entity.pdbx_description
1 polymer ?
#
loop_
_entity_poly.entity_id
_entity_poly.type
_entity_poly.pdbx_seq_one_letter_code
_entity_poly.pdbx_strand_id
1 'polypeptide(L)'
;MKLEFTDQKQFLARIRKLAKERKITPQIMLQEIILDDLIDRISNSPYQNNLVLKGGFLLASLIGTDTRSTRDIDTSIVGLPVTEDKMKSVFREICDIELPDDIIKLSIVKIDEIREDDEYSGYRIHIRAQIYTTRVDVKIDISTGDVITERAMQYGHKMILEDRTIQIMAYTVETIIAEKLETIVSRADANTRLKDFYDLYLLNRQSKAEIKFNILKKAIQATSEKRETADQLGAYISVLTALKASPSLQRLWIAYQKSNEYARGIDFGITCDAAIDLIKKSGLEQQI
;
A
#
# COMPACT_ATOMS: atom_id res chain seq x y z
N MET A 1 -25.77 -7.68 0.49
CA MET A 1 -26.37 -8.02 1.80
C MET A 1 -25.20 -8.06 2.77
N LYS A 2 -24.99 -6.97 3.52
CA LYS A 2 -23.92 -6.88 4.51
C LYS A 2 -24.28 -7.82 5.66
N LEU A 3 -23.73 -9.04 5.60
CA LEU A 3 -23.57 -10.00 6.70
C LEU A 3 -24.83 -10.52 7.42
N GLU A 4 -25.05 -11.83 7.31
CA GLU A 4 -26.08 -12.61 8.04
C GLU A 4 -25.84 -12.74 9.57
N PHE A 5 -25.11 -11.82 10.20
CA PHE A 5 -24.83 -11.94 11.63
C PHE A 5 -25.99 -11.40 12.47
N THR A 6 -26.66 -12.30 13.19
CA THR A 6 -27.77 -11.91 14.07
C THR A 6 -27.31 -11.44 15.44
N ASP A 7 -26.04 -11.69 15.82
CA ASP A 7 -25.47 -11.27 17.11
C ASP A 7 -23.92 -11.19 17.11
N GLN A 8 -23.37 -10.55 18.15
CA GLN A 8 -21.92 -10.37 18.35
C GLN A 8 -21.15 -11.71 18.42
N LYS A 9 -21.77 -12.76 18.96
CA LYS A 9 -21.10 -14.05 19.16
C LYS A 9 -20.85 -14.74 17.82
N GLN A 10 -21.83 -14.68 16.91
CA GLN A 10 -21.69 -15.20 15.54
C GLN A 10 -20.61 -14.44 14.76
N PHE A 11 -20.63 -13.10 14.83
CA PHE A 11 -19.61 -12.25 14.21
C PHE A 11 -18.21 -12.65 14.68
N LEU A 12 -17.96 -12.65 16.00
CA LEU A 12 -16.65 -12.98 16.56
C LEU A 12 -16.22 -14.43 16.25
N ALA A 13 -17.16 -15.37 16.19
CA ALA A 13 -16.86 -16.74 15.77
C ALA A 13 -16.38 -16.81 14.31
N ARG A 14 -17.03 -16.05 13.41
CA ARG A 14 -16.61 -15.93 12.01
C ARG A 14 -15.24 -15.27 11.89
N ILE A 15 -14.97 -14.21 12.65
CA ILE A 15 -13.65 -13.56 12.68
C ILE A 15 -12.56 -14.54 13.09
N ARG A 16 -12.77 -15.31 14.17
CA ARG A 16 -11.79 -16.32 14.62
C ARG A 16 -11.55 -17.39 13.56
N LYS A 17 -12.60 -17.82 12.86
CA LYS A 17 -12.49 -18.78 11.76
C LYS A 17 -11.64 -18.22 10.62
N LEU A 18 -11.96 -17.03 10.12
CA LEU A 18 -11.21 -16.37 9.04
C LEU A 18 -9.74 -16.12 9.44
N ALA A 19 -9.52 -15.62 10.66
CA ALA A 19 -8.18 -15.39 11.19
C ALA A 19 -7.34 -16.67 11.22
N LYS A 20 -7.94 -17.81 11.63
CA LYS A 20 -7.28 -19.12 11.63
C LYS A 20 -6.96 -19.59 10.21
N GLU A 21 -7.89 -19.42 9.27
CA GLU A 21 -7.69 -19.79 7.85
C GLU A 21 -6.54 -18.99 7.22
N ARG A 22 -6.42 -17.70 7.55
CA ARG A 22 -5.35 -16.80 7.08
C ARG A 22 -4.08 -16.82 7.93
N LYS A 23 -4.03 -17.59 9.01
CA LYS A 23 -2.91 -17.68 9.97
C LYS A 23 -2.51 -16.32 10.59
N ILE A 24 -3.50 -15.48 10.87
CA ILE A 24 -3.35 -14.18 11.54
C ILE A 24 -4.09 -14.15 12.87
N THR A 25 -3.87 -13.13 13.69
CA THR A 25 -4.62 -12.98 14.94
C THR A 25 -6.04 -12.45 14.66
N PRO A 26 -7.04 -12.75 15.51
CA PRO A 26 -8.37 -12.17 15.38
C PRO A 26 -8.38 -10.63 15.40
N GLN A 27 -7.42 -10.01 16.10
CA GLN A 27 -7.26 -8.56 16.12
C GLN A 27 -6.87 -8.01 14.75
N ILE A 28 -5.91 -8.66 14.06
CA ILE A 28 -5.51 -8.26 12.71
C ILE A 28 -6.66 -8.46 11.73
N MET A 29 -7.37 -9.60 11.83
CA MET A 29 -8.55 -9.86 11.00
C MET A 29 -9.64 -8.79 11.18
N LEU A 30 -9.89 -8.34 12.42
CA LEU A 30 -10.78 -7.23 12.69
C LEU A 30 -10.28 -5.93 12.04
N GLN A 31 -8.99 -5.61 12.16
CA GLN A 31 -8.42 -4.42 11.52
C GLN A 31 -8.61 -4.46 10.00
N GLU A 32 -8.33 -5.58 9.35
CA GLU A 32 -8.54 -5.74 7.90
C GLU A 32 -10.00 -5.52 7.51
N ILE A 33 -10.96 -5.99 8.32
CA ILE A 33 -12.40 -5.76 8.09
C ILE A 33 -12.78 -4.29 8.24
N ILE A 34 -12.20 -3.57 9.21
CA ILE A 34 -12.43 -2.13 9.34
C ILE A 34 -11.85 -1.37 8.15
N LEU A 35 -10.67 -1.78 7.67
CA LEU A 35 -10.06 -1.19 6.48
C LEU A 35 -10.92 -1.46 5.23
N ASP A 36 -11.47 -2.67 5.09
CA ASP A 36 -12.43 -3.05 4.03
C ASP A 36 -13.67 -2.15 4.03
N ASP A 37 -14.25 -1.92 5.22
CA ASP A 37 -15.40 -1.01 5.39
C ASP A 37 -15.06 0.45 5.08
N LEU A 38 -13.87 0.92 5.49
CA LEU A 38 -13.41 2.27 5.17
C LEU A 38 -13.25 2.48 3.66
N ILE A 39 -12.73 1.47 2.93
CA ILE A 39 -12.62 1.50 1.46
C ILE A 39 -14.00 1.54 0.81
N ASP A 40 -14.96 0.77 1.33
CA ASP A 40 -16.36 0.80 0.86
C ASP A 40 -16.98 2.19 1.04
N ARG A 41 -16.80 2.82 2.21
CA ARG A 41 -17.25 4.19 2.46
C ARG A 41 -16.56 5.19 1.54
N ILE A 42 -15.25 5.09 1.31
CA ILE A 42 -14.53 5.92 0.33
C ILE A 42 -15.14 5.76 -1.07
N SER A 43 -15.43 4.53 -1.49
CA SER A 43 -16.01 4.23 -2.81
C SER A 43 -17.43 4.77 -3.01
N ASN A 44 -18.17 4.98 -1.91
CA ASN A 44 -19.51 5.58 -1.93
C ASN A 44 -19.50 7.09 -1.58
N SER A 45 -18.32 7.67 -1.39
CA SER A 45 -18.17 9.08 -1.02
C SER A 45 -18.02 9.99 -2.24
N PRO A 46 -18.29 11.31 -2.11
CA PRO A 46 -17.93 12.30 -3.12
C PRO A 46 -16.42 12.34 -3.45
N TYR A 47 -15.60 11.74 -2.60
CA TYR A 47 -14.14 11.72 -2.68
C TYR A 47 -13.56 10.49 -3.39
N GLN A 48 -14.42 9.60 -3.92
CA GLN A 48 -14.02 8.35 -4.59
C GLN A 48 -12.99 8.55 -5.72
N ASN A 49 -12.99 9.72 -6.37
CA ASN A 49 -12.07 10.06 -7.45
C ASN A 49 -10.86 10.88 -6.97
N ASN A 50 -10.87 11.34 -5.72
CA ASN A 50 -9.80 12.14 -5.11
C ASN A 50 -8.84 11.28 -4.28
N LEU A 51 -9.34 10.23 -3.62
CA LEU A 51 -8.53 9.32 -2.83
C LEU A 51 -8.10 8.14 -3.69
N VAL A 52 -6.83 8.12 -4.07
CA VAL A 52 -6.25 7.07 -4.91
C VAL A 52 -5.44 6.12 -4.04
N LEU A 53 -5.90 4.87 -3.93
CA LEU A 53 -5.25 3.80 -3.18
C LEU A 53 -3.85 3.50 -3.72
N LYS A 54 -2.87 3.32 -2.84
CA LYS A 54 -1.50 2.98 -3.21
C LYS A 54 -0.84 2.04 -2.19
N GLY A 55 0.47 1.88 -2.33
CA GLY A 55 1.30 1.24 -1.31
C GLY A 55 1.09 -0.27 -1.17
N GLY A 56 1.42 -0.77 0.03
CA GLY A 56 1.49 -2.21 0.30
C GLY A 56 0.13 -2.91 0.35
N PHE A 57 -0.93 -2.17 0.72
CA PHE A 57 -2.29 -2.70 0.76
C PHE A 57 -2.78 -3.08 -0.64
N LEU A 58 -2.66 -2.14 -1.60
CA LEU A 58 -3.01 -2.37 -3.00
C LEU A 58 -2.20 -3.52 -3.59
N LEU A 59 -0.89 -3.54 -3.31
CA LEU A 59 0.01 -4.56 -3.82
C LEU A 59 -0.39 -5.97 -3.36
N ALA A 60 -0.69 -6.15 -2.07
CA ALA A 60 -1.14 -7.43 -1.54
C ALA A 60 -2.43 -7.92 -2.23
N SER A 61 -3.35 -6.98 -2.49
CA SER A 61 -4.60 -7.23 -3.19
C SER A 61 -4.37 -7.66 -4.65
N LEU A 62 -3.52 -6.95 -5.41
CA LEU A 62 -3.17 -7.26 -6.81
C LEU A 62 -2.51 -8.64 -6.98
N ILE A 63 -1.62 -9.00 -6.07
CA ILE A 63 -0.83 -10.24 -6.12
C ILE A 63 -1.64 -11.43 -5.57
N GLY A 64 -2.71 -11.17 -4.82
CA GLY A 64 -3.52 -12.20 -4.16
C GLY A 64 -2.71 -13.02 -3.15
N THR A 65 -1.69 -12.40 -2.54
CA THR A 65 -0.93 -12.99 -1.45
C THR A 65 -1.39 -12.39 -0.13
N ASP A 66 -2.20 -13.16 0.59
CA ASP A 66 -2.73 -12.86 1.94
C ASP A 66 -1.64 -12.90 3.04
N THR A 67 -0.37 -13.10 2.68
CA THR A 67 0.72 -13.37 3.63
C THR A 67 1.23 -12.14 4.35
N ARG A 68 0.84 -10.94 3.90
CA ARG A 68 1.27 -9.67 4.50
C ARG A 68 0.04 -8.96 5.03
N SER A 69 -0.18 -9.08 6.34
CA SER A 69 -1.14 -8.22 7.06
C SER A 69 -0.64 -6.78 7.01
N THR A 70 -1.08 -6.02 6.01
CA THR A 70 -0.88 -4.58 5.98
C THR A 70 -1.90 -3.97 6.94
N ARG A 71 -1.41 -3.24 7.94
CA ARG A 71 -2.24 -2.65 9.02
C ARG A 71 -2.79 -1.27 8.66
N ASP A 72 -2.39 -0.75 7.51
CA ASP A 72 -2.45 0.66 7.16
C ASP A 72 -2.91 0.77 5.71
N ILE A 73 -3.84 1.68 5.41
CA ILE A 73 -4.13 2.04 4.02
C ILE A 73 -3.24 3.23 3.65
N ASP A 74 -2.56 3.16 2.51
CA ASP A 74 -1.86 4.30 1.92
C ASP A 74 -2.71 4.88 0.78
N THR A 75 -2.95 6.19 0.79
CA THR A 75 -3.64 6.89 -0.30
C THR A 75 -2.88 8.14 -0.74
N SER A 76 -3.03 8.47 -2.02
CA SER A 76 -2.68 9.77 -2.56
C SER A 76 -3.94 10.60 -2.77
N ILE A 77 -3.91 11.86 -2.35
CA ILE A 77 -4.96 12.83 -2.70
C ILE A 77 -4.67 13.41 -4.09
N VAL A 78 -5.71 13.51 -4.92
CA VAL A 78 -5.70 14.21 -6.22
C VAL A 78 -6.83 15.22 -6.27
N GLY A 79 -6.54 16.44 -6.74
CA GLY A 79 -7.56 17.45 -6.98
C GLY A 79 -8.19 18.08 -5.73
N LEU A 80 -7.60 17.89 -4.55
CA LEU A 80 -8.00 18.54 -3.29
C LEU A 80 -6.79 19.13 -2.58
N PRO A 81 -6.97 20.24 -1.83
CA PRO A 81 -5.95 20.74 -0.91
C PRO A 81 -5.63 19.71 0.18
N VAL A 82 -4.35 19.47 0.43
CA VAL A 82 -3.88 18.61 1.52
C VAL A 82 -3.49 19.47 2.71
N THR A 83 -4.51 19.86 3.48
CA THR A 83 -4.37 20.57 4.75
C THR A 83 -5.09 19.79 5.84
N GLU A 84 -4.66 19.95 7.10
CA GLU A 84 -5.25 19.23 8.23
C GLU A 84 -6.77 19.41 8.29
N ASP A 85 -7.26 20.65 8.20
CA ASP A 85 -8.69 20.97 8.23
C ASP A 85 -9.45 20.31 7.08
N LYS A 86 -8.88 20.31 5.87
CA LYS A 86 -9.54 19.70 4.72
C LYS A 86 -9.57 18.17 4.87
N MET A 87 -8.47 17.54 5.27
CA MET A 87 -8.42 16.09 5.50
C MET A 87 -9.37 15.68 6.63
N LYS A 88 -9.47 16.50 7.69
CA LYS A 88 -10.42 16.28 8.77
C LYS A 88 -11.87 16.33 8.28
N SER A 89 -12.24 17.32 7.45
CA SER A 89 -13.59 17.40 6.87
C SER A 89 -13.89 16.18 5.99
N VAL A 90 -12.98 15.86 5.06
CA VAL A 90 -13.11 14.73 4.14
C VAL A 90 -13.36 13.43 4.89
N PHE A 91 -12.52 13.12 5.89
CA PHE A 91 -12.64 11.88 6.63
C PHE A 91 -13.81 11.85 7.63
N ARG A 92 -14.29 13.00 8.10
CA ARG A 92 -15.55 13.05 8.87
C ARG A 92 -16.71 12.63 7.97
N GLU A 93 -16.83 13.26 6.81
CA GLU A 93 -17.88 12.93 5.85
C GLU A 93 -17.83 11.46 5.42
N ILE A 94 -16.63 10.89 5.20
CA ILE A 94 -16.47 9.45 4.92
C ILE A 94 -16.91 8.59 6.11
N CYS A 95 -16.51 8.94 7.34
CA CYS A 95 -16.91 8.20 8.54
C CYS A 95 -18.41 8.27 8.81
N ASP A 96 -19.08 9.34 8.38
CA ASP A 96 -20.51 9.56 8.57
C ASP A 96 -21.38 8.85 7.52
N ILE A 97 -20.79 8.26 6.47
CA ILE A 97 -21.54 7.48 5.47
C ILE A 97 -22.15 6.25 6.12
N GLU A 98 -23.47 6.17 6.14
CA GLU A 98 -24.21 4.98 6.57
C GLU A 98 -24.38 4.01 5.40
N LEU A 99 -23.73 2.85 5.49
CA LEU A 99 -23.91 1.78 4.53
C LEU A 99 -25.11 0.91 4.95
N PRO A 100 -25.82 0.27 3.99
CA PRO A 100 -26.94 -0.61 4.33
C PRO A 100 -26.53 -1.74 5.29
N ASP A 101 -27.33 -1.96 6.34
CA ASP A 101 -27.11 -2.99 7.36
C ASP A 101 -25.77 -2.88 8.10
N ASP A 102 -25.19 -1.67 8.18
CA ASP A 102 -23.86 -1.49 8.75
C ASP A 102 -23.85 -1.56 10.28
N ILE A 103 -23.08 -2.52 10.80
CA ILE A 103 -22.84 -2.72 12.23
C ILE A 103 -21.62 -1.96 12.75
N ILE A 104 -20.90 -1.27 11.85
CA ILE A 104 -19.65 -0.57 12.12
C ILE A 104 -19.94 0.93 12.23
N LYS A 105 -19.46 1.54 13.31
CA LYS A 105 -19.45 3.00 13.46
C LYS A 105 -18.01 3.49 13.48
N LEU A 106 -17.68 4.42 12.59
CA LEU A 106 -16.35 5.00 12.48
C LEU A 106 -16.32 6.39 13.12
N SER A 107 -15.18 6.75 13.69
CA SER A 107 -14.94 8.09 14.22
C SER A 107 -13.45 8.42 14.12
N ILE A 108 -13.13 9.66 13.79
CA ILE A 108 -11.74 10.14 13.82
C ILE A 108 -11.32 10.33 15.28
N VAL A 109 -10.20 9.73 15.64
CA VAL A 109 -9.56 9.88 16.95
C VAL A 109 -8.62 11.09 16.95
N LYS A 110 -7.74 11.16 15.96
CA LYS A 110 -6.75 12.24 15.79
C LYS A 110 -6.18 12.24 14.38
N ILE A 111 -5.49 13.32 14.05
CA ILE A 111 -4.75 13.49 12.80
C ILE A 111 -3.32 13.87 13.18
N ASP A 112 -2.35 13.13 12.67
CA ASP A 112 -0.93 13.45 12.83
C ASP A 112 -0.34 13.88 11.47
N GLU A 113 0.56 14.85 11.47
CA GLU A 113 1.36 15.17 10.29
C GLU A 113 2.40 14.05 10.05
N ILE A 114 2.51 13.59 8.81
CA ILE A 114 3.57 12.68 8.37
C ILE A 114 4.67 13.55 7.75
N ARG A 115 5.83 13.56 8.40
CA ARG A 115 7.06 14.14 7.85
C ARG A 115 7.93 12.98 7.38
N GLU A 116 7.90 12.69 6.09
CA GLU A 116 8.96 11.88 5.47
C GLU A 116 10.08 12.81 5.01
N ASP A 117 11.34 12.36 5.15
CA ASP A 117 12.57 13.12 4.91
C ASP A 117 12.69 13.63 3.46
N ASP A 118 12.12 14.81 3.23
CA ASP A 118 12.13 15.62 2.01
C ASP A 118 10.91 15.45 1.07
N GLU A 119 10.21 16.58 0.96
CA GLU A 119 9.27 17.04 -0.08
C GLU A 119 7.76 16.77 -0.08
N TYR A 120 7.16 15.95 0.79
CA TYR A 120 5.69 15.88 0.81
C TYR A 120 5.08 15.87 2.22
N SER A 121 4.23 16.87 2.49
CA SER A 121 3.36 16.92 3.66
C SER A 121 2.25 15.87 3.50
N GLY A 122 2.21 14.93 4.43
CA GLY A 122 1.15 13.94 4.53
C GLY A 122 0.41 14.04 5.86
N TYR A 123 -0.73 13.34 5.94
CA TYR A 123 -1.48 13.21 7.18
C TYR A 123 -1.81 11.75 7.44
N ARG A 124 -1.63 11.34 8.69
CA ARG A 124 -2.11 10.07 9.21
C ARG A 124 -3.40 10.30 9.96
N ILE A 125 -4.49 9.74 9.46
CA ILE A 125 -5.79 9.79 10.12
C ILE A 125 -5.94 8.53 10.97
N HIS A 126 -6.10 8.72 12.28
CA HIS A 126 -6.43 7.64 13.20
C HIS A 126 -7.94 7.52 13.31
N ILE A 127 -8.48 6.34 12.99
CA ILE A 127 -9.91 6.06 12.97
C ILE A 127 -10.21 4.95 13.97
N ARG A 128 -11.19 5.19 14.84
CA ARG A 128 -11.75 4.20 15.74
C ARG A 128 -13.05 3.66 15.19
N ALA A 129 -13.08 2.35 15.01
CA ALA A 129 -14.29 1.62 14.74
C ALA A 129 -14.89 1.05 16.02
N GLN A 130 -16.21 1.15 16.14
CA GLN A 130 -17.02 0.45 17.11
C GLN A 130 -17.87 -0.58 16.38
N ILE A 131 -17.73 -1.86 16.73
CA ILE A 131 -18.58 -2.95 16.24
C ILE A 131 -19.12 -3.70 17.45
N TYR A 132 -20.44 -3.70 17.63
CA TYR A 132 -21.07 -4.15 18.88
C TYR A 132 -20.41 -3.47 20.10
N THR A 133 -19.80 -4.23 21.01
CA THR A 133 -19.03 -3.72 22.16
C THR A 133 -17.52 -3.65 21.92
N THR A 134 -17.04 -4.12 20.77
CA THR A 134 -15.61 -4.17 20.42
C THR A 134 -15.15 -2.86 19.78
N ARG A 135 -13.98 -2.38 20.22
CA ARG A 135 -13.29 -1.22 19.65
C ARG A 135 -12.05 -1.65 18.90
N VAL A 136 -11.85 -1.11 17.71
CA VAL A 136 -10.71 -1.41 16.84
C VAL A 136 -10.19 -0.09 16.28
N ASP A 137 -8.91 0.17 16.49
CA ASP A 137 -8.25 1.35 15.92
C ASP A 137 -7.50 0.94 14.65
N VAL A 138 -7.71 1.70 13.59
CA VAL A 138 -7.01 1.61 12.30
C VAL A 138 -6.47 2.99 11.92
N LYS A 139 -5.64 3.02 10.88
CA LYS A 139 -5.12 4.28 10.33
C LYS A 139 -5.05 4.24 8.81
N ILE A 140 -5.19 5.43 8.25
CA ILE A 140 -5.01 5.70 6.83
C ILE A 140 -4.00 6.84 6.69
N ASP A 141 -2.99 6.58 5.88
CA ASP A 141 -1.95 7.53 5.54
C ASP A 141 -2.31 8.19 4.21
N ILE A 142 -2.19 9.52 4.20
CA ILE A 142 -2.54 10.36 3.08
C ILE A 142 -1.29 11.11 2.68
N SER A 143 -0.89 10.95 1.43
CA SER A 143 0.16 11.76 0.81
C SER A 143 -0.39 12.51 -0.40
N THR A 144 0.44 13.36 -0.99
CA THR A 144 0.14 14.03 -2.26
C THR A 144 1.42 14.28 -3.02
N GLY A 145 1.29 14.73 -4.26
CA GLY A 145 2.40 15.19 -5.08
C GLY A 145 3.08 14.12 -5.91
N ASP A 146 3.01 12.84 -5.55
CA ASP A 146 3.49 11.78 -6.45
C ASP A 146 2.74 11.78 -7.79
N VAL A 147 3.47 11.46 -8.86
CA VAL A 147 2.92 11.34 -10.22
C VAL A 147 2.41 9.93 -10.45
N ILE A 148 1.21 9.81 -11.03
CA ILE A 148 0.60 8.51 -11.36
C ILE A 148 0.68 8.31 -12.87
N THR A 149 1.33 7.24 -13.31
CA THR A 149 1.60 6.99 -14.74
C THR A 149 0.79 5.82 -15.29
N GLU A 150 0.03 5.96 -16.37
CA GLU A 150 -0.30 7.21 -17.11
C GLU A 150 -1.41 8.03 -16.42
N ARG A 151 -2.21 7.38 -15.57
CA ARG A 151 -3.25 7.95 -14.71
C ARG A 151 -3.69 6.90 -13.69
N ALA A 152 -4.41 7.31 -12.65
CA ALA A 152 -5.05 6.38 -11.73
C ALA A 152 -6.03 5.44 -12.47
N MET A 153 -6.11 4.19 -12.02
CA MET A 153 -6.98 3.16 -12.59
C MET A 153 -8.11 2.81 -11.62
N GLN A 154 -9.23 2.29 -12.15
CA GLN A 154 -10.23 1.64 -11.31
C GLN A 154 -9.76 0.23 -10.96
N TYR A 155 -9.73 -0.06 -9.66
CA TYR A 155 -9.39 -1.35 -9.10
C TYR A 155 -10.61 -1.98 -8.44
N GLY A 156 -10.90 -3.23 -8.81
CA GLY A 156 -11.93 -4.03 -8.18
C GLY A 156 -11.42 -4.67 -6.89
N HIS A 157 -11.70 -4.05 -5.75
CA HIS A 157 -11.34 -4.59 -4.44
C HIS A 157 -12.41 -5.59 -3.96
N LYS A 158 -11.99 -6.83 -3.70
CA LYS A 158 -12.90 -7.88 -3.21
C LYS A 158 -13.08 -7.78 -1.70
N MET A 159 -14.32 -7.62 -1.27
CA MET A 159 -14.67 -7.53 0.15
C MET A 159 -14.36 -8.85 0.87
N ILE A 160 -13.99 -8.76 2.14
CA ILE A 160 -13.60 -9.90 2.98
C ILE A 160 -14.81 -10.70 3.43
N LEU A 161 -15.86 -9.97 3.81
CA LEU A 161 -17.02 -10.51 4.51
C LEU A 161 -18.20 -10.81 3.57
N GLU A 162 -18.17 -10.25 2.37
CA GLU A 162 -19.21 -10.37 1.35
C GLU A 162 -18.60 -10.83 0.03
N ASP A 163 -19.36 -11.58 -0.79
CA ASP A 163 -18.96 -11.83 -2.17
C ASP A 163 -19.34 -10.63 -3.06
N ARG A 164 -18.75 -9.47 -2.73
CA ARG A 164 -18.94 -8.19 -3.42
C ARG A 164 -17.58 -7.63 -3.80
N THR A 165 -17.54 -6.98 -4.96
CA THR A 165 -16.36 -6.23 -5.43
C THR A 165 -16.71 -4.76 -5.52
N ILE A 166 -15.92 -3.90 -4.86
CA ILE A 166 -16.06 -2.44 -4.90
C ILE A 166 -15.03 -1.84 -5.85
N GLN A 167 -15.39 -0.76 -6.55
CA GLN A 167 -14.47 -0.06 -7.44
C GLN A 167 -13.85 1.12 -6.69
N ILE A 168 -12.53 1.17 -6.65
CA ILE A 168 -11.78 2.29 -6.06
C ILE A 168 -10.68 2.77 -7.01
N MET A 169 -10.38 4.06 -6.98
CA MET A 169 -9.22 4.59 -7.70
C MET A 169 -7.93 4.07 -7.06
N ALA A 170 -7.00 3.62 -7.87
CA ALA A 170 -5.76 3.02 -7.42
C ALA A 170 -4.57 3.38 -8.33
N TYR A 171 -3.35 3.26 -7.79
CA TYR A 171 -2.13 3.37 -8.58
C TYR A 171 -2.02 2.21 -9.56
N THR A 172 -1.39 2.47 -10.71
CA THR A 172 -0.94 1.40 -11.59
C THR A 172 0.21 0.64 -10.93
N VAL A 173 0.37 -0.65 -11.26
CA VAL A 173 1.49 -1.44 -10.72
C VAL A 173 2.84 -0.83 -11.13
N GLU A 174 2.91 -0.26 -12.31
CA GLU A 174 4.07 0.45 -12.84
C GLU A 174 4.47 1.65 -11.97
N THR A 175 3.49 2.44 -11.52
CA THR A 175 3.74 3.57 -10.59
C THR A 175 4.26 3.06 -9.25
N ILE A 176 3.70 1.98 -8.72
CA ILE A 176 4.17 1.38 -7.45
C ILE A 176 5.62 0.88 -7.57
N ILE A 177 5.95 0.22 -8.69
CA ILE A 177 7.32 -0.25 -8.96
C ILE A 177 8.27 0.94 -9.08
N ALA A 178 7.88 1.98 -9.82
CA ALA A 178 8.68 3.18 -10.02
C ALA A 178 9.01 3.88 -8.70
N GLU A 179 8.02 4.13 -7.84
CA GLU A 179 8.24 4.74 -6.51
C GLU A 179 9.21 3.92 -5.65
N LYS A 180 9.07 2.58 -5.66
CA LYS A 180 9.94 1.70 -4.88
C LYS A 180 11.37 1.69 -5.41
N LEU A 181 11.54 1.61 -6.74
CA LEU A 181 12.85 1.65 -7.38
C LEU A 181 13.55 2.99 -7.09
N GLU A 182 12.84 4.11 -7.28
CA GLU A 182 13.36 5.45 -7.01
C GLU A 182 13.82 5.54 -5.55
N THR A 183 12.96 5.18 -4.60
CA THR A 183 13.31 5.26 -3.16
C THR A 183 14.48 4.34 -2.79
N ILE A 184 14.61 3.18 -3.43
CA ILE A 184 15.75 2.29 -3.22
C ILE A 184 17.04 2.91 -3.71
N VAL A 185 17.01 3.51 -4.89
CA VAL A 185 18.20 4.11 -5.52
C VAL A 185 18.60 5.41 -4.80
N SER A 186 17.64 6.30 -4.54
CA SER A 186 17.92 7.61 -3.93
C SER A 186 18.43 7.50 -2.50
N ARG A 187 17.95 6.52 -1.72
CA ARG A 187 18.43 6.26 -0.35
C ARG A 187 19.69 5.40 -0.26
N ALA A 188 19.99 4.63 -1.31
CA ALA A 188 21.14 3.73 -1.39
C ALA A 188 21.40 2.94 -0.08
N ASP A 189 22.62 3.01 0.49
CA ASP A 189 23.02 2.23 1.67
C ASP A 189 22.35 2.68 2.98
N ALA A 190 21.78 3.90 3.01
CA ALA A 190 21.04 4.41 4.16
C ALA A 190 19.59 3.88 4.21
N ASN A 191 19.19 3.03 3.26
CA ASN A 191 17.81 2.58 3.14
C ASN A 191 17.41 1.57 4.23
N THR A 192 16.37 1.90 5.00
CA THR A 192 15.78 1.03 6.03
C THR A 192 14.47 0.36 5.58
N ARG A 193 13.95 0.70 4.40
CA ARG A 193 12.67 0.22 3.84
C ARG A 193 12.82 -1.12 3.12
N LEU A 194 13.32 -2.13 3.84
CA LEU A 194 13.56 -3.47 3.28
C LEU A 194 12.31 -4.14 2.68
N LYS A 195 11.12 -3.74 3.11
CA LYS A 195 9.85 -4.16 2.49
C LYS A 195 9.79 -3.88 0.98
N ASP A 196 10.41 -2.81 0.51
CA ASP A 196 10.33 -2.41 -0.90
C ASP A 196 11.13 -3.38 -1.79
N PHE A 197 12.27 -3.87 -1.31
CA PHE A 197 13.04 -4.93 -1.98
C PHE A 197 12.23 -6.23 -2.09
N TYR A 198 11.54 -6.63 -1.01
CA TYR A 198 10.66 -7.79 -1.02
C TYR A 198 9.50 -7.63 -2.02
N ASP A 199 8.88 -6.45 -2.03
CA ASP A 199 7.74 -6.14 -2.89
C ASP A 199 8.13 -6.19 -4.38
N LEU A 200 9.29 -5.63 -4.75
CA LEU A 200 9.83 -5.74 -6.11
C LEU A 200 10.18 -7.18 -6.49
N TYR A 201 10.75 -7.94 -5.55
CA TYR A 201 11.01 -9.36 -5.74
C TYR A 201 9.73 -10.15 -6.04
N LEU A 202 8.64 -9.90 -5.30
CA LEU A 202 7.36 -10.54 -5.55
C LEU A 202 6.79 -10.14 -6.92
N LEU A 203 6.79 -8.85 -7.23
CA LEU A 203 6.27 -8.33 -8.50
C LEU A 203 7.01 -8.88 -9.71
N ASN A 204 8.33 -9.03 -9.63
CA ASN A 204 9.11 -9.58 -10.72
C ASN A 204 8.88 -11.08 -10.93
N ARG A 205 8.57 -11.84 -9.87
CA ARG A 205 8.38 -13.29 -9.94
C ARG A 205 6.96 -13.74 -10.21
N GLN A 206 5.96 -12.91 -9.94
CA GLN A 206 4.56 -13.29 -10.09
C GLN A 206 3.96 -12.76 -11.39
N SER A 207 3.34 -13.66 -12.17
CA SER A 207 2.69 -13.32 -13.44
C SER A 207 1.31 -12.69 -13.30
N LYS A 208 0.80 -12.53 -12.07
CA LYS A 208 -0.56 -12.02 -11.82
C LYS A 208 -0.68 -10.51 -12.02
N ALA A 209 0.38 -9.78 -11.70
CA ALA A 209 0.45 -8.36 -12.03
C ALA A 209 0.91 -8.25 -13.49
N GLU A 210 -0.01 -7.90 -14.39
CA GLU A 210 0.33 -7.66 -15.80
C GLU A 210 1.11 -6.34 -15.91
N ILE A 211 2.45 -6.42 -15.81
CA ILE A 211 3.33 -5.25 -15.88
C ILE A 211 3.55 -4.88 -17.36
N LYS A 212 3.16 -3.67 -17.73
CA LYS A 212 3.41 -3.08 -19.05
C LYS A 212 4.74 -2.35 -19.01
N PHE A 213 5.80 -3.02 -19.46
CA PHE A 213 7.18 -2.52 -19.35
C PHE A 213 7.44 -1.17 -20.04
N ASN A 214 6.72 -0.86 -21.13
CA ASN A 214 6.76 0.46 -21.75
C ASN A 214 6.17 1.57 -20.87
N ILE A 215 5.13 1.26 -20.09
CA ILE A 215 4.55 2.17 -19.09
C ILE A 215 5.46 2.25 -17.87
N LEU A 216 6.06 1.13 -17.43
CA LEU A 216 7.02 1.11 -16.34
C LEU A 216 8.20 2.05 -16.59
N LYS A 217 8.74 2.05 -17.81
CA LYS A 217 9.80 2.99 -18.20
C LYS A 217 9.38 4.45 -18.00
N LYS A 218 8.20 4.83 -18.51
CA LYS A 218 7.64 6.17 -18.34
C LYS A 218 7.41 6.50 -16.86
N ALA A 219 6.93 5.53 -16.08
CA ALA A 219 6.68 5.71 -14.66
C ALA A 219 7.98 5.98 -13.89
N ILE A 220 9.06 5.22 -14.14
CA ILE A 220 10.37 5.44 -13.52
C ILE A 220 10.90 6.84 -13.84
N GLN A 221 10.81 7.26 -15.11
CA GLN A 221 11.22 8.61 -15.54
C GLN A 221 10.40 9.69 -14.84
N ALA A 222 9.07 9.61 -14.91
CA ALA A 222 8.18 10.61 -14.32
C ALA A 222 8.35 10.70 -12.79
N THR A 223 8.47 9.57 -12.10
CA THR A 223 8.70 9.54 -10.64
C THR A 223 10.05 10.17 -10.29
N SER A 224 11.12 9.86 -11.02
CA SER A 224 12.45 10.44 -10.77
C SER A 224 12.48 11.94 -11.06
N GLU A 225 11.82 12.40 -12.14
CA GLU A 225 11.66 13.83 -12.42
C GLU A 225 10.88 14.53 -11.31
N LYS A 226 9.79 13.92 -10.83
CA LYS A 226 8.95 14.50 -9.78
C LYS A 226 9.65 14.60 -8.42
N ARG A 227 10.62 13.73 -8.16
CA ARG A 227 11.42 13.68 -6.93
C ARG A 227 12.82 14.28 -7.12
N GLU A 228 13.06 14.96 -8.23
CA GLU A 228 14.33 15.64 -8.54
C GLU A 228 15.56 14.72 -8.53
N THR A 229 15.37 13.42 -8.84
CA THR A 229 16.41 12.37 -8.91
C THR A 229 16.63 11.84 -10.34
N ALA A 230 16.19 12.59 -11.36
CA ALA A 230 16.31 12.18 -12.77
C ALA A 230 17.77 12.03 -13.24
N ASP A 231 18.71 12.74 -12.62
CA ASP A 231 20.15 12.60 -12.85
C ASP A 231 20.69 11.21 -12.46
N GLN A 232 20.00 10.51 -11.54
CA GLN A 232 20.37 9.17 -11.10
C GLN A 232 19.91 8.06 -12.04
N LEU A 233 19.03 8.33 -13.02
CA LEU A 233 18.43 7.30 -13.88
C LEU A 233 19.49 6.35 -14.50
N GLY A 234 20.64 6.88 -14.91
CA GLY A 234 21.74 6.11 -15.51
C GLY A 234 22.48 5.20 -14.52
N ALA A 235 22.34 5.47 -13.23
CA ALA A 235 23.04 4.77 -12.15
C ALA A 235 22.17 3.70 -11.46
N TYR A 236 20.89 3.53 -11.83
CA TYR A 236 19.98 2.60 -11.15
C TYR A 236 20.57 1.18 -11.03
N ILE A 237 21.09 0.62 -12.14
CA ILE A 237 21.66 -0.73 -12.16
C ILE A 237 22.96 -0.80 -11.33
N SER A 238 23.85 0.19 -11.44
CA SER A 238 25.12 0.19 -10.70
C SER A 238 24.90 0.36 -9.20
N VAL A 239 23.97 1.23 -8.79
CA VAL A 239 23.54 1.40 -7.40
C VAL A 239 22.98 0.09 -6.87
N LEU A 240 21.98 -0.52 -7.52
CA LEU A 240 21.40 -1.80 -7.06
C LEU A 240 22.44 -2.93 -6.98
N THR A 241 23.41 -2.95 -7.90
CA THR A 241 24.53 -3.90 -7.88
C THR A 241 25.44 -3.66 -6.67
N ALA A 242 25.70 -2.40 -6.31
CA ALA A 242 26.45 -2.07 -5.10
C ALA A 242 25.67 -2.43 -3.82
N LEU A 243 24.35 -2.18 -3.78
CA LEU A 243 23.50 -2.52 -2.63
C LEU A 243 23.51 -4.03 -2.36
N LYS A 244 23.48 -4.86 -3.41
CA LYS A 244 23.60 -6.33 -3.29
C LYS A 244 24.83 -6.77 -2.49
N ALA A 245 25.95 -6.05 -2.63
CA ALA A 245 27.20 -6.33 -1.93
C ALA A 245 27.30 -5.68 -0.54
N SER A 246 26.31 -4.90 -0.11
CA SER A 246 26.36 -4.16 1.15
C SER A 246 26.22 -5.06 2.39
N PRO A 247 27.23 -5.11 3.28
CA PRO A 247 27.12 -5.85 4.54
C PRO A 247 26.13 -5.22 5.53
N SER A 248 25.85 -3.92 5.41
CA SER A 248 24.89 -3.23 6.28
C SER A 248 23.47 -3.68 5.93
N LEU A 249 23.08 -3.61 4.65
CA LEU A 249 21.77 -4.02 4.17
C LEU A 249 21.52 -5.52 4.30
N GLN A 250 22.54 -6.36 4.07
CA GLN A 250 22.42 -7.81 4.31
C GLN A 250 22.08 -8.12 5.78
N ARG A 251 22.72 -7.44 6.74
CA ARG A 251 22.41 -7.60 8.17
C ARG A 251 21.00 -7.12 8.50
N LEU A 252 20.58 -5.98 7.96
CA LEU A 252 19.21 -5.48 8.13
C LEU A 252 18.20 -6.46 7.53
N TRP A 253 18.48 -7.05 6.37
CA TRP A 253 17.62 -8.05 5.72
C TRP A 253 17.43 -9.29 6.58
N ILE A 254 18.52 -9.83 7.14
CA ILE A 254 18.44 -10.96 8.09
C ILE A 254 17.56 -10.61 9.30
N ALA A 255 17.68 -9.39 9.83
CA ALA A 255 16.82 -8.93 10.92
C ALA A 255 15.35 -8.80 10.48
N TYR A 256 15.10 -8.27 9.29
CA TYR A 256 13.76 -8.14 8.71
C TYR A 256 13.06 -9.50 8.56
N GLN A 257 13.78 -10.54 8.12
CA GLN A 257 13.24 -11.90 7.98
C GLN A 257 12.81 -12.54 9.31
N LYS A 258 13.40 -12.13 10.45
CA LYS A 258 13.01 -12.66 11.77
C LYS A 258 11.61 -12.22 12.17
N SER A 259 11.22 -11.00 11.80
CA SER A 259 9.91 -10.41 12.12
C SER A 259 8.87 -10.64 11.03
N ASN A 260 9.29 -11.04 9.83
CA ASN A 260 8.44 -11.18 8.65
C ASN A 260 8.60 -12.57 8.04
N GLU A 261 7.75 -13.51 8.47
CA GLU A 261 7.82 -14.92 8.07
C GLU A 261 7.73 -15.12 6.55
N TYR A 262 6.96 -14.29 5.85
CA TYR A 262 6.84 -14.34 4.39
C TYR A 262 8.16 -14.07 3.65
N ALA A 263 9.11 -13.37 4.28
CA ALA A 263 10.41 -13.05 3.68
C ALA A 263 11.47 -14.12 3.98
N ARG A 264 11.16 -15.09 4.84
CA ARG A 264 12.13 -16.08 5.35
C ARG A 264 12.71 -16.93 4.22
N GLY A 265 14.03 -17.10 4.22
CA GLY A 265 14.74 -17.93 3.25
C GLY A 265 14.99 -17.27 1.89
N ILE A 266 14.51 -16.04 1.68
CA ILE A 266 14.85 -15.26 0.49
C ILE A 266 16.19 -14.58 0.72
N ASP A 267 17.15 -14.81 -0.17
CA ASP A 267 18.44 -14.13 -0.13
C ASP A 267 18.29 -12.65 -0.53
N PHE A 268 19.03 -11.76 0.14
CA PHE A 268 18.94 -10.31 -0.15
C PHE A 268 19.37 -10.01 -1.58
N GLY A 269 20.41 -10.66 -2.09
CA GLY A 269 20.91 -10.46 -3.44
C GLY A 269 19.88 -10.81 -4.51
N ILE A 270 19.05 -11.82 -4.27
CA ILE A 270 17.94 -12.18 -5.17
C ILE A 270 16.91 -11.03 -5.26
N THR A 271 16.69 -10.28 -4.17
CA THR A 271 15.77 -9.14 -4.19
C THR A 271 16.33 -7.96 -5.01
N CYS A 272 17.63 -7.71 -4.93
CA CYS A 272 18.32 -6.76 -5.78
C CYS A 272 18.30 -7.20 -7.25
N ASP A 273 18.55 -8.48 -7.52
CA ASP A 273 18.50 -9.03 -8.89
C ASP A 273 17.11 -8.87 -9.51
N ALA A 274 16.05 -9.04 -8.73
CA ALA A 274 14.68 -8.80 -9.20
C ALA A 274 14.42 -7.32 -9.54
N ALA A 275 14.92 -6.38 -8.73
CA ALA A 275 14.84 -4.95 -9.03
C ALA A 275 15.59 -4.59 -10.33
N ILE A 276 16.80 -5.16 -10.51
CA ILE A 276 17.60 -4.99 -11.74
C ILE A 276 16.86 -5.55 -12.95
N ASP A 277 16.25 -6.73 -12.84
CA ASP A 277 15.51 -7.37 -13.92
C ASP A 277 14.30 -6.53 -14.37
N LEU A 278 13.56 -5.92 -13.44
CA LEU A 278 12.47 -4.99 -13.76
C LEU A 278 12.96 -3.78 -14.58
N ILE A 279 14.11 -3.19 -14.20
CA ILE A 279 14.72 -2.08 -14.94
C ILE A 279 15.14 -2.53 -16.34
N LYS A 280 15.80 -3.68 -16.47
CA LYS A 280 16.22 -4.23 -17.77
C LYS A 280 15.03 -4.46 -18.69
N LYS A 281 13.99 -5.13 -18.18
CA LYS A 281 12.75 -5.40 -18.94
C LYS A 281 12.03 -4.11 -19.36
N SER A 282 12.12 -3.04 -18.56
CA SER A 282 11.59 -1.72 -18.93
C SER A 282 12.30 -1.08 -20.12
N GLY A 283 13.54 -1.48 -20.43
CA GLY A 283 14.36 -0.87 -21.48
C GLY A 283 14.87 0.53 -21.12
N LEU A 284 15.01 0.85 -19.83
CA LEU A 284 15.57 2.12 -19.36
C LEU A 284 17.06 2.26 -19.72
N GLU A 285 17.81 1.16 -19.71
CA GLU A 285 19.26 1.10 -20.00
C GLU A 285 19.65 1.53 -21.42
N GLN A 286 18.70 1.55 -22.36
CA GLN A 286 18.97 1.82 -23.78
C GLN A 286 18.93 3.31 -24.16
N GLN A 287 18.69 4.21 -23.20
CA GLN A 287 18.49 5.64 -23.45
C GLN A 287 19.42 6.56 -22.64
N ILE A 288 20.32 6.00 -21.84
CA ILE A 288 21.20 6.75 -20.94
C ILE A 288 22.66 6.48 -21.31
#